data_AF-A0A7Y5SLS2-F1
#
_entry.id   AF-A0A7Y5SLS2-F1
#
_cell.length_a   1.000
_cell.length_b   1.000
_cell.length_c   1.000
_cell.angle_alpha   90.00
_cell.angle_beta   90.00
_cell.angle_gamma   90.00
#
_symmetry.space_group_name_H-M   'P 1'
#
loop_
_entity.id
_entity.type
_entity.pdbx_description
1 polymer ?
#
loop_
_entity_poly.entity_id
_entity_poly.type
_entity_poly.pdbx_seq_one_letter_code
_entity_poly.pdbx_strand_id
1 'polypeptide(L)' 'MATRASKPVRGLFLTGTDTDVGKTYVGAQVARAIRASGHRVGVYKPAASGCRREQGGLVS' A
#
# COMPACT_ATOMS: atom_id res chain seq x y z
N MET A 1 -18.05 -16.57 -25.87
CA MET A 1 -17.44 -16.35 -24.53
C MET A 1 -16.98 -14.90 -24.47
N ALA A 2 -17.73 -14.02 -23.80
CA ALA A 2 -17.39 -12.59 -23.73
C ALA A 2 -16.32 -12.36 -22.66
N THR A 3 -15.18 -11.80 -23.05
CA THR A 3 -14.12 -11.36 -22.14
C THR A 3 -14.63 -10.17 -21.32
N ARG A 4 -14.82 -10.36 -20.01
CA ARG A 4 -15.23 -9.29 -19.10
C ARG A 4 -14.07 -8.30 -18.97
N ALA A 5 -14.21 -7.10 -19.52
CA ALA A 5 -13.24 -6.02 -19.32
C ALA A 5 -13.12 -5.74 -17.81
N SER A 6 -11.88 -5.74 -17.30
CA SER A 6 -11.58 -5.42 -15.91
C SER A 6 -11.86 -3.93 -15.65
N LYS A 7 -12.68 -3.63 -14.65
CA LYS A 7 -12.89 -2.24 -14.19
C LYS A 7 -11.54 -1.65 -13.75
N PRO A 8 -11.20 -0.40 -14.11
CA PRO A 8 -9.97 0.24 -13.66
C PRO A 8 -9.93 0.31 -12.13
N VAL A 9 -8.76 0.00 -11.56
CA VAL A 9 -8.55 0.04 -10.11
C VAL A 9 -8.47 1.50 -9.67
N ARG A 10 -9.26 1.86 -8.64
CA ARG A 10 -9.16 3.17 -8.00
C ARG A 10 -7.93 3.19 -7.09
N GLY A 11 -7.03 4.14 -7.30
CA GLY A 11 -5.79 4.29 -6.53
C GLY A 11 -5.78 5.56 -5.68
N LEU A 12 -5.12 5.50 -4.53
CA LEU A 12 -4.77 6.65 -3.69
C LEU A 12 -3.25 6.75 -3.61
N PHE A 13 -2.70 7.92 -3.92
CA PHE A 13 -1.27 8.20 -3.77
C PHE A 13 -1.04 9.08 -2.54
N LEU A 14 -0.26 8.58 -1.58
CA LEU A 14 0.05 9.27 -0.34
C LEU A 14 1.41 9.97 -0.46
N THR A 15 1.40 11.30 -0.47
CA THR A 15 2.60 12.13 -0.40
C THR A 15 2.90 12.54 1.05
N GLY A 16 4.05 13.18 1.28
CA GLY A 16 4.33 13.83 2.55
C GLY A 16 5.43 14.87 2.37
N THR A 17 5.48 15.81 3.31
CA THR A 17 6.38 16.97 3.26
C THR A 17 7.84 16.61 3.56
N ASP A 18 8.06 15.50 4.26
CA ASP A 18 9.40 15.02 4.63
C ASP A 18 9.42 13.48 4.80
N THR A 19 10.59 12.93 5.03
CA THR A 19 10.85 11.63 5.68
C THR A 19 10.29 11.60 7.11
N ASP A 20 9.94 10.40 7.59
CA ASP A 20 9.43 10.14 8.95
C ASP A 20 8.23 10.96 9.47
N VAL A 21 7.59 11.77 8.61
CA VAL A 21 6.33 12.50 8.88
C VAL A 21 5.10 11.60 9.09
N GLY A 22 5.28 10.27 9.20
CA GLY A 22 4.20 9.34 9.50
C GLY A 22 3.44 8.79 8.28
N LYS A 23 3.95 8.94 7.05
CA LYS A 23 3.30 8.42 5.82
C LYS A 23 2.89 6.94 5.92
N THR A 24 3.77 6.08 6.45
CA THR A 24 3.48 4.65 6.62
C THR A 24 2.37 4.41 7.65
N TYR A 25 2.38 5.15 8.75
CA TYR A 25 1.32 5.06 9.76
C TYR A 25 -0.05 5.46 9.18
N VAL A 26 -0.12 6.63 8.54
CA VAL A 26 -1.36 7.12 7.92
C VAL A 26 -1.84 6.16 6.82
N GLY A 27 -0.95 5.68 5.95
CA GLY A 27 -1.32 4.73 4.90
C GLY A 27 -1.86 3.41 5.44
N ALA A 28 -1.31 2.91 6.54
CA ALA A 28 -1.83 1.73 7.21
C ALA A 28 -3.24 1.96 7.78
N GLN A 29 -3.51 3.14 8.35
CA GLN A 29 -4.84 3.47 8.86
C GLN A 29 -5.88 3.62 7.74
N VAL A 30 -5.51 4.27 6.63
CA VAL A 30 -6.38 4.38 5.45
C VAL A 30 -6.72 2.99 4.90
N ALA A 31 -5.73 2.11 4.76
CA ALA A 31 -5.97 0.74 4.31
C ALA A 31 -6.88 -0.04 5.28
N ARG A 32 -6.67 0.11 6.60
CA ARG A 32 -7.55 -0.49 7.62
C ARG A 32 -8.99 0.01 7.50
N ALA A 33 -9.20 1.31 7.31
CA ALA A 33 -10.54 1.89 7.15
C ALA A 33 -11.24 1.40 5.88
N ILE A 34 -10.54 1.37 4.74
CA ILE A 34 -11.08 0.85 3.48
C ILE A 34 -11.48 -0.63 3.65
N ARG A 35 -10.61 -1.44 4.25
CA ARG A 35 -10.90 -2.84 4.55
C ARG A 35 -12.09 -3.00 5.50
N ALA A 36 -12.18 -2.17 6.53
CA ALA A 36 -13.29 -2.19 7.50
C ALA A 36 -14.64 -1.83 6.84
N SER A 37 -14.63 -1.00 5.80
CA SER A 37 -15.81 -0.69 4.98
C SER A 37 -16.22 -1.78 3.98
N GLY A 38 -15.61 -2.96 4.02
CA GLY A 38 -15.95 -4.10 3.14
C GLY A 38 -15.28 -4.07 1.76
N HIS A 39 -14.35 -3.13 1.52
CA HIS A 39 -13.66 -3.02 0.24
C HIS A 39 -12.34 -3.80 0.23
N ARG A 40 -11.99 -4.36 -0.94
CA ARG A 40 -10.65 -4.91 -1.18
C ARG A 40 -9.67 -3.77 -1.40
N VAL A 41 -8.56 -3.79 -0.67
CA VAL A 41 -7.49 -2.81 -0.76
C VAL A 41 -6.14 -3.51 -0.86
N GLY A 42 -5.28 -3.01 -1.74
CA GLY A 42 -3.87 -3.37 -1.79
C GLY A 42 -3.03 -2.17 -1.37
N VAL A 43 -1.95 -2.43 -0.64
CA VAL A 43 -0.94 -1.41 -0.28
C VAL A 43 0.31 -1.69 -1.09
N TYR A 44 0.86 -0.65 -1.72
CA TYR A 44 2.08 -0.74 -2.51
C TYR A 44 3.09 0.31 -2.04
N LYS A 45 4.29 -0.14 -1.67
CA LYS A 45 5.44 0.70 -1.31
C LYS A 45 6.60 0.30 -2.22
N PRO A 46 6.82 1.02 -3.34
CA PRO A 46 7.79 0.60 -4.37
C PRO A 46 9.24 0.61 -3.87
N ALA A 47 9.54 1.46 -2.89
CA ALA A 47 10.86 1.55 -2.26
C ALA A 47 10.70 1.64 -0.74
N ALA A 48 11.47 0.83 -0.01
CA ALA A 48 11.55 0.86 1.44
C ALA A 48 13.02 0.99 1.87
N SER A 49 13.29 1.92 2.79
CA SER A 49 14.55 2.03 3.50
C SER A 49 14.50 1.21 4.79
N GLY A 50 15.67 0.88 5.36
CA GLY A 50 15.75 0.19 6.65
C GLY A 50 15.41 -1.30 6.62
N CYS A 51 15.29 -1.91 5.44
CA CYS A 51 15.03 -3.35 5.33
C CYS A 51 16.16 -4.17 5.96
N ARG A 52 15.80 -5.22 6.70
CA ARG A 52 16.72 -6.21 7.25
C ARG A 52 16.87 -7.38 6.28
N ARG A 53 18.07 -7.97 6.23
CA ARG A 53 18.29 -9.21 5.49
C ARG A 53 17.81 -10.40 6.32
N GLU A 54 16.89 -11.18 5.77
CA GLU A 54 16.35 -12.38 6.41
C GLU A 54 16.21 -13.49 5.36
N GLN A 55 16.77 -14.67 5.63
CA GLN A 55 16.73 -15.84 4.73
C GLN A 55 17.13 -15.52 3.26
N GLY A 56 18.07 -14.60 3.08
CA GLY A 56 18.52 -14.15 1.75
C GLY A 56 17.63 -13.11 1.07
N GLY A 57 16.48 -12.76 1.65
CA GLY A 57 15.59 -11.69 1.20
C GLY A 57 15.73 -10.40 2.01
N LEU A 58 15.05 -9.33 1.56
CA LEU A 58 14.91 -8.07 2.29
C LEU A 58 13.50 -7.99 2.89
N VAL A 59 13.42 -7.73 4.19
CA VAL A 59 12.17 -7.58 4.95
C VAL A 59 12.14 -6.18 5.60
N SER A 60 11.06 -5.43 5.36
CA SER A 60 10.83 -4.10 5.95
C SER A 60 9.93 -4.16 7.17
#